data_AF-A0A7V8Y9H2-F1
#
_entry.id   AF-A0A7V8Y9H2-F1
#
_cell.length_a   1.000
_cell.length_b   1.000
_cell.length_c   1.000
_cell.angle_alpha   90.00
_cell.angle_beta   90.00
_cell.angle_gamma   90.00
#
_symmetry.space_group_name_H-M   'P 1'
#
loop_
_entity.id
_entity.type
_entity.pdbx_description
1 polymer ?
#
loop_
_entity_poly.entity_id
_entity_poly.type
_entity_poly.pdbx_seq_one_letter_code
_entity_poly.pdbx_strand_id
1 'polypeptide(L)' 'MSEHCRHTLQRAYFFIDGELLSAAERHEISVHLEECGPCFERYGLDKEVTEIVARLRRHSPCPQGLRIRITSLFTSS' A
#
# COMPACT_ATOMS: atom_id res chain seq x y z
N MET A 1 2.24 -1.25 -23.18
CA MET A 1 1.59 -1.80 -21.96
C MET A 1 0.15 -2.14 -22.29
N SER A 2 -0.33 -3.33 -21.92
CA SER A 2 -1.71 -3.75 -22.15
C SER A 2 -2.67 -3.16 -21.11
N GLU A 3 -3.98 -3.20 -21.38
CA GLU A 3 -5.01 -2.78 -20.43
C GLU A 3 -4.95 -3.60 -19.13
N HIS A 4 -4.70 -4.90 -19.25
CA HIS A 4 -4.54 -5.79 -18.11
C HIS A 4 -3.34 -5.39 -17.22
N CYS A 5 -2.17 -5.09 -17.81
CA CYS A 5 -1.02 -4.56 -17.05
C CYS A 5 -1.36 -3.24 -16.33
N ARG A 6 -2.11 -2.35 -16.97
CA ARG A 6 -2.50 -1.07 -16.38
C ARG A 6 -3.43 -1.28 -15.19
N HIS A 7 -4.40 -2.19 -15.33
CA HIS A 7 -5.32 -2.56 -14.26
C HIS A 7 -4.58 -3.21 -13.07
N THR A 8 -3.68 -4.16 -13.33
CA THR A 8 -2.86 -4.80 -12.29
C THR A 8 -2.04 -3.78 -11.52
N LEU A 9 -1.30 -2.91 -12.21
CA LEU A 9 -0.48 -1.90 -11.54
C LEU A 9 -1.31 -0.90 -10.73
N GLN A 10 -2.48 -0.49 -11.23
CA GLN A 10 -3.38 0.38 -10.47
C GLN A 10 -3.83 -0.28 -9.17
N ARG A 11 -4.14 -1.58 -9.20
CA ARG A 11 -4.54 -2.33 -8.01
C ARG A 11 -3.38 -2.66 -7.09
N ALA A 12 -2.18 -2.79 -7.63
CA ALA A 12 -0.99 -3.12 -6.88
C ALA A 12 -0.64 -2.04 -5.84
N TYR A 13 -1.03 -0.78 -6.04
CA TYR A 13 -0.92 0.26 -5.00
C TYR A 13 -1.70 -0.09 -3.73
N PHE A 14 -2.97 -0.49 -3.85
CA PHE A 14 -3.76 -0.96 -2.71
C PHE A 14 -3.12 -2.18 -2.04
N PHE A 15 -2.49 -3.04 -2.83
CA PHE A 15 -1.78 -4.21 -2.30
C PHE A 15 -0.52 -3.82 -1.51
N ILE A 16 0.25 -2.85 -2.00
CA ILE A 16 1.45 -2.30 -1.33
C ILE A 16 1.07 -1.61 -0.01
N ASP A 17 0.01 -0.80 -0.03
CA ASP A 17 -0.43 -0.04 1.15
C ASP A 17 -1.14 -0.90 2.20
N GLY A 18 -1.35 -2.19 1.92
CA GLY A 18 -2.01 -3.13 2.83
C GLY A 18 -3.53 -2.91 2.94
N GLU A 19 -4.11 -2.19 1.97
CA GLU A 19 -5.53 -1.90 1.92
C GLU A 19 -6.37 -3.16 1.70
N LEU A 20 -7.68 -3.03 1.96
CA LEU A 20 -8.63 -4.13 1.85
C LEU A 20 -8.84 -4.56 0.39
N LEU A 21 -8.12 -5.60 -0.01
CA LEU A 21 -8.33 -6.37 -1.23
C LEU A 21 -8.92 -7.74 -0.91
N SER A 22 -9.88 -8.18 -1.70
CA SER A 22 -10.41 -9.54 -1.62
C SER A 22 -9.34 -10.57 -2.01
N ALA A 23 -9.55 -11.82 -1.60
CA ALA A 23 -8.61 -12.91 -1.89
C ALA A 23 -8.42 -13.13 -3.40
N ALA A 24 -9.49 -12.99 -4.19
CA ALA A 24 -9.44 -13.13 -5.64
C ALA A 24 -8.54 -12.05 -6.27
N GLU A 25 -8.70 -10.80 -5.83
CA GLU A 25 -7.93 -9.67 -6.37
C GLU A 25 -6.45 -9.77 -6.02
N ARG A 26 -6.13 -10.26 -4.82
CA ARG A 26 -4.74 -10.55 -4.41
C ARG A 26 -4.14 -11.66 -5.27
N HIS A 27 -4.92 -12.69 -5.57
CA HIS A 27 -4.47 -13.79 -6.42
C HIS A 27 -4.22 -13.33 -7.86
N GLU A 28 -5.14 -12.57 -8.45
CA GLU A 28 -4.99 -12.01 -9.80
C GLU A 28 -3.74 -11.14 -9.94
N ILE A 29 -3.48 -10.26 -8.97
CA ILE A 29 -2.27 -9.44 -8.95
C ILE A 29 -1.03 -10.33 -8.91
N SER A 30 -1.02 -11.34 -8.03
CA SER A 30 0.14 -12.23 -7.85
C SER A 30 0.46 -13.00 -9.13
N VAL A 31 -0.55 -13.62 -9.75
CA VAL A 31 -0.41 -14.36 -11.01
C VAL A 31 0.14 -13.46 -12.11
N HIS A 32 -0.42 -12.26 -12.27
CA HIS A 32 0.06 -11.34 -13.30
C HIS A 32 1.52 -10.92 -13.08
N LEU A 33 1.92 -10.66 -11.83
CA LEU A 33 3.30 -10.28 -11.52
C LEU A 33 4.29 -11.44 -11.75
N GLU A 34 3.86 -12.69 -11.57
CA GLU A 34 4.66 -13.87 -11.91
C GLU A 34 4.84 -14.04 -13.43
N GLU A 35 3.82 -13.72 -14.21
CA GLU A 35 3.82 -13.91 -15.67
C GLU A 35 4.37 -12.69 -16.44
N CYS A 36 4.37 -11.49 -15.84
CA CYS A 36 4.73 -10.24 -16.51
C CYS A 36 5.92 -9.54 -15.84
N GLY A 37 7.14 -9.87 -16.29
CA GLY A 37 8.39 -9.26 -15.83
C GLY A 37 8.39 -7.71 -15.79
N PRO A 38 7.92 -6.99 -16.83
CA PRO A 38 7.84 -5.53 -16.79
C PRO A 38 6.94 -4.97 -15.68
N CYS A 39 5.84 -5.66 -15.34
CA CYS A 39 4.98 -5.28 -14.23
C CYS A 39 5.61 -5.62 -12.89
N PHE A 40 6.30 -6.76 -12.79
CA PHE A 40 7.07 -7.16 -11.60
C PHE A 40 8.14 -6.12 -11.23
N GLU A 41 8.94 -5.69 -12.20
CA GLU A 41 9.97 -4.66 -11.99
C GLU A 41 9.36 -3.34 -11.50
N ARG A 42 8.27 -2.90 -12.12
CA ARG A 42 7.61 -1.64 -11.74
C ARG A 42 6.98 -1.71 -10.35
N TYR A 43 6.32 -2.82 -10.04
CA TYR A 43 5.79 -3.10 -8.72
C TYR A 43 6.90 -3.11 -7.65
N GLY A 44 8.03 -3.76 -7.95
CA GLY A 44 9.19 -3.82 -7.05
C GLY A 44 9.72 -2.43 -6.72
N LEU A 45 9.88 -1.57 -7.74
CA LEU A 45 10.30 -0.18 -7.54
C LEU A 45 9.32 0.59 -6.63
N ASP A 46 8.02 0.52 -6.93
CA ASP A 46 7.00 1.23 -6.14
C ASP A 46 6.99 0.74 -4.68
N LYS A 47 7.17 -0.56 -4.45
CA LYS A 47 7.29 -1.15 -3.11
C LYS A 47 8.51 -0.62 -2.36
N GLU A 48 9.68 -0.59 -2.99
CA GLU A 48 10.91 -0.06 -2.38
C GLU A 48 10.76 1.42 -2.01
N VAL A 49 10.15 2.23 -2.90
CA VAL A 49 9.86 3.64 -2.63
C VAL A 49 8.96 3.79 -1.41
N THR A 50 7.87 3.02 -1.33
CA THR A 50 6.96 3.05 -0.17
C THR A 50 7.67 2.67 1.13
N GLU A 51 8.54 1.65 1.12
CA GLU A 51 9.33 1.26 2.29
C GLU A 51 10.28 2.36 2.76
N ILE A 52 10.94 3.06 1.82
CA ILE A 52 11.80 4.20 2.12
C ILE A 52 11.00 5.34 2.75
N VAL A 53 9.85 5.69 2.17
CA VAL A 53 8.97 6.76 2.69
C VAL A 53 8.47 6.41 4.10
N ALA A 54 8.05 5.17 4.31
CA ALA A 54 7.61 4.69 5.62
C ALA A 54 8.73 4.79 6.67
N ARG A 55 9.97 4.48 6.29
CA ARG A 55 11.15 4.67 7.15
C ARG A 55 11.38 6.13 7.53
N LEU A 56 11.27 7.05 6.57
CA LEU A 56 11.48 8.48 6.82
C LEU A 56 10.40 9.07 7.72
N ARG A 57 9.15 8.60 7.61
CA ARG A 57 8.03 9.03 8.47
C ARG A 57 8.26 8.78 9.96
N ARG A 58 9.08 7.79 10.34
CA ARG A 58 9.37 7.48 11.75
C ARG A 58 10.03 8.64 12.51
N HIS A 59 10.58 9.63 11.81
CA HIS A 59 11.20 10.80 12.42
C HIS A 59 10.22 11.92 12.81
N SER A 60 8.93 11.81 12.45
CA SER A 60 7.90 12.80 12.78
C SER A 60 6.80 12.16 13.63
N PRO A 61 6.92 12.14 14.97
CA PRO A 61 5.90 11.56 15.84
C PRO A 61 4.59 12.36 15.75
N CYS A 62 3.47 11.66 15.93
CA CYS A 62 2.16 12.31 16.03
C CYS A 62 2.17 13.33 17.18
N PRO A 63 1.76 14.59 16.95
CA PRO A 63 1.71 15.61 18.00
C PRO A 63 0.87 15.14 19.19
N GLN A 64 1.44 15.21 20.39
CA GLN A 64 0.83 14.65 21.60
C GLN A 64 -0.58 15.23 21.86
N GLY A 65 -0.77 16.53 21.64
CA GLY A 65 -2.08 17.18 21.80
C GLY A 65 -3.16 16.61 20.85
N LEU A 66 -2.79 16.27 19.61
CA LEU A 66 -3.70 15.63 18.67
C LEU A 66 -4.06 14.21 19.13
N ARG A 67 -3.06 13.44 19.59
CA ARG A 67 -3.26 12.08 20.10
C ARG A 67 -4.20 12.04 21.31
N ILE A 68 -4.02 12.96 22.26
CA ILE A 68 -4.87 13.06 23.45
C ILE A 68 -6.32 13.36 23.03
N ARG A 69 -6.53 14.36 22.17
CA ARG A 69 -7.87 14.76 21.70
C ARG A 69 -8.61 13.61 21.00
N ILE A 70 -7.92 12.84 20.16
CA ILE A 70 -8.53 11.71 19.46
C ILE A 70 -8.86 10.58 20.46
N THR A 71 -7.94 10.25 21.36
CA THR A 71 -8.13 9.16 22.32
C THR A 71 -9.32 9.44 23.25
N SER A 72 -9.51 10.68 23.70
CA SER A 72 -10.65 11.05 24.55
C SER A 72 -12.01 10.86 23.88
N LEU A 73 -12.09 10.91 22.54
CA LEU A 73 -13.34 10.65 21.82
C LEU A 73 -13.79 9.19 21.92
N PHE A 74 -12.84 8.25 22.01
CA PHE A 74 -13.15 6.81 22.07
C PHE A 74 -13.38 6.31 23.50
N THR A 75 -12.86 6.99 24.52
CA THR A 75 -13.02 6.61 25.93
C THR A 75 -14.23 7.26 26.62
N SER A 76 -14.94 8.16 25.93
CA SER A 76 -16.12 8.87 26.46
C SER A 76 -17.45 8.26 26.02
N SER A 77 -17.45 7.01 25.54
CA SER A 77 -18.61 6.18 25.22
C SER A 77 -18.62 4.94 26.10
#